data_AF-A0A843DQY9-F1
#
_entry.id   AF-A0A843DQY9-F1
#
_cell.length_a   1.000
_cell.length_b   1.000
_cell.length_c   1.000
_cell.angle_alpha   90.00
_cell.angle_beta   90.00
_cell.angle_gamma   90.00
#
_symmetry.space_group_name_H-M   'P 1'
#
loop_
_entity.id
_entity.type
_entity.pdbx_description
1 polymer ?
#
loop_
_entity_poly.entity_id
_entity_poly.type
_entity_poly.pdbx_seq_one_letter_code
_entity_poly.pdbx_strand_id
1 'polypeptide(L)'
;PETIGDDTEGVCAAHPASERIVYIPASGFLGGSSQAGENTALVRLSTLAEPKEPIPRTAALIGEKNLESEVEENYAEVCRLLDRLGIKVILRFCRNIEAAEIARLGEAAFFIIRDERVEEAGITIANRFGRPYVSAFPTGLSGCISFLQEAGKACGIPEEGIAKAVFAEEEYQREQLAPFAELAGTSVALGFEPFAGCHAVAREAMERIGISESADGIPVKLPFYLPVGAAGVLKMLYLWRREKRR
;
A
#
# COMPACT_ATOMS: atom_id res chain seq x y z
N PRO A 1 21.59 20.15 13.40
CA PRO A 1 21.00 20.71 14.64
C PRO A 1 21.48 19.98 15.89
N GLU A 2 21.25 18.66 16.02
CA GLU A 2 21.59 17.92 17.24
C GLU A 2 23.10 17.88 17.54
N THR A 3 23.96 17.71 16.53
CA THR A 3 25.42 17.66 16.71
C THR A 3 26.03 18.99 17.19
N ILE A 4 25.33 20.11 16.97
CA ILE A 4 25.74 21.45 17.39
C ILE A 4 25.01 21.92 18.66
N GLY A 5 24.13 21.09 19.23
CA GLY A 5 23.42 21.37 20.48
C GLY A 5 22.19 22.26 20.36
N ASP A 6 21.64 22.43 19.15
CA ASP A 6 20.43 23.24 18.97
C ASP A 6 19.22 22.54 19.58
N ASP A 7 18.53 23.22 20.50
CA ASP A 7 17.21 22.82 20.99
C ASP A 7 16.12 23.28 20.02
N THR A 8 15.99 22.58 18.90
CA THR A 8 15.00 22.92 17.87
C THR A 8 13.56 22.75 18.36
N GLU A 9 13.32 21.83 19.29
CA GLU A 9 12.00 21.63 19.91
C GLU A 9 11.62 22.86 20.75
N GLY A 10 12.52 23.29 21.64
CA GLY A 10 12.34 24.49 22.46
C GLY A 10 12.16 25.75 21.63
N VAL A 11 12.92 25.90 20.54
CA VAL A 11 12.75 27.02 19.60
C VAL A 11 11.37 27.00 18.94
N CYS A 12 10.89 25.84 18.50
CA CYS A 12 9.55 25.71 17.92
C CYS A 12 8.45 26.03 18.95
N ALA A 13 8.60 25.53 20.18
CA ALA A 13 7.64 25.74 21.26
C ALA A 13 7.56 27.20 21.72
N ALA A 14 8.68 27.92 21.72
CA ALA A 14 8.75 29.33 22.10
C ALA A 14 8.31 30.30 20.98
N HIS A 15 8.10 29.81 19.75
CA HIS A 15 7.72 30.65 18.63
C HIS A 15 6.29 31.20 18.82
N PRO A 16 6.01 32.47 18.47
CA PRO A 16 4.66 33.06 18.60
C PRO A 16 3.54 32.39 17.80
N ALA A 17 3.88 31.47 16.91
CA ALA A 17 2.95 30.69 16.08
C ALA A 17 3.12 29.18 16.32
N SER A 18 3.53 28.78 17.52
CA SER A 18 3.82 27.39 17.88
C SER A 18 2.64 26.45 17.64
N GLU A 19 1.40 26.96 17.69
CA GLU A 19 0.18 26.22 17.37
C GLU A 19 0.07 25.79 15.90
N ARG A 20 0.91 26.36 15.02
CA ARG A 20 0.97 26.03 13.58
C ARG A 20 2.25 25.30 13.20
N ILE A 21 3.10 24.97 14.17
CA ILE A 21 4.40 24.34 13.94
C ILE A 21 4.33 22.89 14.41
N VAL A 22 4.59 21.97 13.49
CA VAL A 22 4.80 20.55 13.83
C VAL A 22 6.29 20.29 13.84
N TYR A 23 6.84 20.07 15.03
CA TYR A 23 8.22 19.64 15.18
C TYR A 23 8.34 18.14 14.86
N ILE A 24 9.23 17.80 13.94
CA ILE A 24 9.55 16.42 13.55
C ILE A 24 11.03 16.20 13.83
N PRO A 25 11.39 15.42 14.87
CA PRO A 25 12.78 15.08 15.11
C PRO A 25 13.26 14.13 14.01
N ALA A 26 14.33 14.51 13.30
CA ALA A 26 14.95 13.69 12.28
C ALA A 26 16.46 13.83 12.37
N SER A 27 17.11 12.85 13.03
CA SER A 27 18.57 12.80 13.14
C SER A 27 19.13 11.79 12.15
N GLY A 28 19.90 12.27 11.17
CA GLY A 28 20.63 11.41 10.24
C GLY A 28 21.93 10.83 10.83
N PHE A 29 22.37 11.29 12.01
CA PHE A 29 23.71 10.99 12.54
C PHE A 29 23.69 10.02 13.75
N LEU A 30 22.63 10.02 14.55
CA LEU A 30 22.51 9.20 15.76
C LEU A 30 21.69 7.92 15.56
N GLY A 31 21.92 7.20 14.45
CA GLY A 31 21.34 5.87 14.22
C GLY A 31 19.88 5.85 13.74
N GLY A 32 19.31 7.00 13.39
CA GLY A 32 17.99 7.07 12.74
C GLY A 32 18.07 6.56 11.31
N SER A 33 17.31 5.51 10.98
CA SER A 33 17.11 5.09 9.59
C SER A 33 16.14 6.03 8.88
N SER A 34 16.18 6.08 7.55
CA SER A 34 15.15 6.79 6.75
C SER A 34 13.73 6.33 7.12
N GLN A 35 13.58 5.04 7.48
CA GLN A 35 12.32 4.47 7.94
C GLN A 35 11.87 5.06 9.29
N ALA A 36 12.78 5.22 10.26
CA ALA A 36 12.45 5.81 11.55
C ALA A 36 12.01 7.28 11.39
N GLY A 37 12.66 8.03 10.49
CA GLY A 37 12.27 9.39 10.15
C GLY A 37 10.86 9.46 9.52
N GLU A 38 10.56 8.57 8.57
CA GLU A 38 9.23 8.48 7.94
C GLU A 38 8.13 8.16 8.97
N ASN A 39 8.36 7.16 9.84
CA ASN A 39 7.39 6.80 10.87
C ASN A 39 7.16 7.94 11.86
N THR A 40 8.24 8.60 12.31
CA THR A 40 8.17 9.75 13.21
C THR A 40 7.38 10.90 12.57
N ALA A 41 7.63 11.19 11.30
CA ALA A 41 6.93 12.24 10.57
C ALA A 41 5.43 11.95 10.47
N LEU A 42 5.03 10.72 10.11
CA LEU A 42 3.62 10.32 10.02
C LEU A 42 2.92 10.45 11.38
N VAL A 43 3.53 9.95 12.46
CA VAL A 43 2.96 10.05 13.81
C VAL A 43 2.81 11.50 14.24
N ARG A 44 3.83 12.34 14.04
CA ARG A 44 3.79 13.77 14.39
C ARG A 44 2.76 14.54 13.57
N LEU A 45 2.69 14.32 12.26
CA LEU A 45 1.69 14.97 11.41
C LEU A 45 0.27 14.54 11.79
N SER A 46 0.08 13.32 12.28
CA SER A 46 -1.24 12.85 12.70
C SER A 46 -1.82 13.69 13.84
N THR A 47 -0.97 14.36 14.65
CA THR A 47 -1.43 15.19 15.78
C THR A 47 -2.20 16.44 15.34
N LEU A 48 -2.18 16.78 14.06
CA LEU A 48 -3.04 17.80 13.46
C LEU A 48 -4.50 17.36 13.29
N ALA A 49 -4.81 16.10 13.57
CA ALA A 49 -6.15 15.55 13.56
C ALA A 49 -6.56 15.07 14.95
N GLU A 50 -7.84 15.27 15.28
CA GLU A 50 -8.46 14.78 16.51
C GLU A 50 -9.41 13.61 16.21
N PRO A 51 -9.60 12.67 17.15
CA PRO A 51 -10.63 11.64 17.02
C PRO A 51 -12.01 12.23 16.79
N LYS A 52 -12.70 11.73 15.75
CA LYS A 52 -14.07 12.10 15.40
C LYS A 52 -14.93 10.84 15.28
N GLU A 53 -16.24 11.04 15.21
CA GLU A 53 -17.17 9.98 14.81
C GLU A 53 -16.81 9.52 13.39
N PRO A 54 -16.62 8.20 13.15
CA PRO A 54 -16.16 7.73 11.87
C PRO A 54 -17.29 7.81 10.86
N ILE A 55 -16.97 8.21 9.64
CA ILE A 55 -17.93 8.11 8.54
C ILE A 55 -17.97 6.63 8.11
N PRO A 56 -19.13 5.94 8.20
CA PRO A 56 -19.22 4.54 7.81
C PRO A 56 -18.74 4.31 6.38
N ARG A 57 -18.14 3.15 6.12
CA ARG A 57 -17.63 2.77 4.78
C ARG A 57 -16.59 3.73 4.24
N THR A 58 -15.71 4.24 5.09
CA THR A 58 -14.58 5.06 4.68
C THR A 58 -13.25 4.54 5.19
N ALA A 59 -12.18 4.78 4.43
CA ALA A 59 -10.82 4.46 4.80
C ALA A 59 -9.89 5.66 4.59
N ALA A 60 -8.80 5.71 5.34
CA ALA A 60 -7.66 6.57 5.03
C ALA A 60 -6.42 5.70 4.77
N LEU A 61 -5.64 6.07 3.74
CA LEU A 61 -4.39 5.40 3.41
C LEU A 61 -3.25 6.06 4.16
N ILE A 62 -2.32 5.27 4.71
CA ILE A 62 -1.18 5.76 5.48
C ILE A 62 0.12 5.37 4.77
N GLY A 63 0.95 6.37 4.50
CA GLY A 63 2.35 6.18 4.14
C GLY A 63 2.60 5.80 2.67
N GLU A 64 1.72 6.22 1.75
CA GLU A 64 2.07 6.23 0.33
C GLU A 64 3.29 7.13 0.09
N LYS A 65 4.26 6.66 -0.69
CA LYS A 65 5.55 7.34 -0.86
C LYS A 65 5.52 8.24 -2.09
N ASN A 66 6.04 9.46 -1.98
CA ASN A 66 6.01 10.42 -3.10
C ASN A 66 6.87 10.01 -4.30
N LEU A 67 7.98 9.31 -4.06
CA LEU A 67 8.93 8.84 -5.08
C LEU A 67 8.72 7.37 -5.47
N GLU A 68 7.60 6.77 -5.09
CA GLU A 68 7.28 5.40 -5.46
C GLU A 68 6.79 5.31 -6.92
N SER A 69 7.28 4.29 -7.63
CA SER A 69 6.78 3.91 -8.95
C SER A 69 5.35 3.41 -8.86
N GLU A 70 4.52 3.71 -9.87
CA GLU A 70 3.15 3.19 -10.00
C GLU A 70 2.20 3.61 -8.86
N VAL A 71 2.53 4.65 -8.11
CA VAL A 71 1.77 5.03 -6.92
C VAL A 71 0.32 5.44 -7.22
N GLU A 72 0.04 6.04 -8.38
CA GLU A 72 -1.35 6.37 -8.77
C GLU A 72 -2.10 5.14 -9.27
N GLU A 73 -1.41 4.24 -9.97
CA GLU A 73 -1.94 2.95 -10.41
C GLU A 73 -2.25 2.02 -9.22
N ASN A 74 -1.36 1.98 -8.23
CA ASN A 74 -1.54 1.25 -6.98
C ASN A 74 -2.76 1.81 -6.21
N TYR A 75 -2.88 3.13 -6.12
CA TYR A 75 -4.02 3.80 -5.50
C TYR A 75 -5.33 3.47 -6.23
N ALA A 76 -5.33 3.51 -7.56
CA ALA A 76 -6.49 3.16 -8.39
C ALA A 76 -6.91 1.70 -8.18
N GLU A 77 -5.95 0.77 -8.09
CA GLU A 77 -6.23 -0.65 -7.83
C GLU A 77 -6.80 -0.88 -6.42
N VAL A 78 -6.25 -0.23 -5.40
CA VAL A 78 -6.80 -0.26 -4.03
C VAL A 78 -8.23 0.27 -4.02
N CYS A 79 -8.49 1.41 -4.68
CA CYS A 79 -9.83 1.97 -4.78
C CYS A 79 -10.80 1.03 -5.52
N ARG A 80 -10.38 0.42 -6.63
CA ARG A 80 -11.20 -0.57 -7.37
C ARG A 80 -11.62 -1.75 -6.49
N LEU A 81 -10.72 -2.26 -5.65
CA LEU A 81 -11.03 -3.34 -4.71
C LEU A 81 -12.00 -2.86 -3.62
N LEU A 82 -11.74 -1.70 -3.01
CA LEU A 82 -12.60 -1.12 -1.99
C LEU A 82 -14.00 -0.77 -2.51
N ASP A 83 -14.13 -0.37 -3.77
CA ASP A 83 -15.41 -0.09 -4.44
C ASP A 83 -16.31 -1.33 -4.49
N ARG A 84 -15.73 -2.55 -4.59
CA ARG A 84 -16.50 -3.81 -4.52
C ARG A 84 -17.20 -4.01 -3.17
N LEU A 85 -16.61 -3.44 -2.12
CA LEU A 85 -17.14 -3.42 -0.76
C LEU A 85 -17.98 -2.16 -0.48
N GLY A 86 -18.03 -1.22 -1.44
CA GLY A 86 -18.65 0.09 -1.27
C GLY A 86 -17.95 0.96 -0.24
N ILE A 87 -16.61 0.83 -0.11
CA ILE A 87 -15.77 1.60 0.80
C ILE A 87 -15.09 2.73 0.02
N LYS A 88 -15.15 3.95 0.54
CA LYS A 88 -14.51 5.13 -0.07
C LYS A 88 -13.22 5.51 0.65
N VAL A 89 -12.14 5.73 -0.09
CA VAL A 89 -10.95 6.41 0.47
C VAL A 89 -11.23 7.90 0.61
N ILE A 90 -11.13 8.43 1.82
CA ILE A 90 -11.40 9.85 2.11
C ILE A 90 -10.14 10.69 2.24
N LEU A 91 -9.00 10.07 2.50
CA LEU A 91 -7.71 10.74 2.70
C LEU A 91 -6.56 9.82 2.29
N ARG A 92 -5.59 10.36 1.56
CA ARG A 92 -4.28 9.76 1.31
C ARG A 92 -3.28 10.49 2.22
N PHE A 93 -3.11 9.98 3.44
CA PHE A 93 -2.41 10.71 4.48
C PHE A 93 -0.96 11.00 4.07
N CYS A 94 -0.66 12.29 3.93
CA CYS A 94 0.60 12.89 3.46
C CYS A 94 0.92 12.75 1.96
N ARG A 95 -0.07 12.42 1.12
CA ARG A 95 0.09 12.39 -0.35
C ARG A 95 -1.03 13.14 -1.05
N ASN A 96 -0.67 14.13 -1.88
CA ASN A 96 -1.62 14.96 -2.65
C ASN A 96 -2.73 15.58 -1.77
N ILE A 97 -2.38 16.02 -0.56
CA ILE A 97 -3.29 16.69 0.37
C ILE A 97 -2.69 17.98 0.89
N GLU A 98 -3.56 18.93 1.23
CA GLU A 98 -3.19 20.11 1.99
C GLU A 98 -3.11 19.79 3.50
N ALA A 99 -2.35 20.60 4.26
CA ALA A 99 -2.22 20.41 5.70
C ALA A 99 -3.57 20.45 6.43
N ALA A 100 -4.50 21.30 5.98
CA ALA A 100 -5.84 21.39 6.56
C ALA A 100 -6.66 20.10 6.38
N GLU A 101 -6.39 19.32 5.33
CA GLU A 101 -7.09 18.06 5.08
C GLU A 101 -6.65 16.94 6.01
N ILE A 102 -5.50 17.07 6.70
CA ILE A 102 -5.06 16.10 7.69
C ILE A 102 -6.11 15.91 8.79
N ALA A 103 -6.86 16.97 9.14
CA ALA A 103 -7.94 16.90 10.12
C ALA A 103 -9.06 15.88 9.77
N ARG A 104 -9.13 15.42 8.51
CA ARG A 104 -10.05 14.37 8.05
C ARG A 104 -9.59 12.96 8.40
N LEU A 105 -8.35 12.79 8.88
CA LEU A 105 -7.82 11.50 9.32
C LEU A 105 -8.70 10.88 10.41
N GLY A 106 -9.23 11.70 11.32
CA GLY A 106 -10.13 11.25 12.39
C GLY A 106 -11.53 10.82 11.94
N GLU A 107 -11.91 11.09 10.69
CA GLU A 107 -13.21 10.73 10.11
C GLU A 107 -13.21 9.34 9.46
N ALA A 108 -12.03 8.72 9.28
CA ALA A 108 -11.92 7.41 8.65
C ALA A 108 -12.45 6.30 9.59
N ALA A 109 -13.22 5.35 9.03
CA ALA A 109 -13.68 4.20 9.80
C ALA A 109 -12.57 3.19 10.09
N PHE A 110 -11.58 3.08 9.20
CA PHE A 110 -10.40 2.26 9.39
C PHE A 110 -9.22 2.79 8.56
N PHE A 111 -8.03 2.26 8.80
CA PHE A 111 -6.81 2.65 8.10
C PHE A 111 -6.28 1.54 7.20
N ILE A 112 -5.61 1.92 6.12
CA ILE A 112 -4.89 0.99 5.25
C ILE A 112 -3.45 1.45 5.21
N ILE A 113 -2.55 0.61 5.71
CA ILE A 113 -1.12 0.86 5.75
C ILE A 113 -0.54 0.48 4.39
N ARG A 114 0.39 1.30 3.86
CA ARG A 114 0.98 1.06 2.54
C ARG A 114 1.79 -0.24 2.49
N ASP A 115 2.75 -0.39 3.40
CA ASP A 115 3.66 -1.53 3.51
C ASP A 115 4.34 -1.59 4.89
N GLU A 116 5.10 -2.66 5.15
CA GLU A 116 5.84 -2.93 6.39
C GLU A 116 6.73 -1.78 6.86
N ARG A 117 7.19 -0.91 5.94
CA ARG A 117 8.10 0.18 6.29
C ARG A 117 7.43 1.21 7.19
N VAL A 118 6.13 1.44 7.00
CA VAL A 118 5.33 2.43 7.73
C VAL A 118 4.33 1.79 8.70
N GLU A 119 4.47 0.49 8.95
CA GLU A 119 3.54 -0.27 9.78
C GLU A 119 3.52 0.24 11.22
N GLU A 120 4.69 0.55 11.80
CA GLU A 120 4.79 1.08 13.16
C GLU A 120 3.98 2.37 13.35
N ALA A 121 4.14 3.33 12.42
CA ALA A 121 3.36 4.56 12.44
C ALA A 121 1.87 4.30 12.18
N GLY A 122 1.55 3.42 11.22
CA GLY A 122 0.18 3.05 10.92
C GLY A 122 -0.56 2.47 12.13
N ILE A 123 0.07 1.53 12.85
CA ILE A 123 -0.46 0.94 14.09
C ILE A 123 -0.60 2.00 15.18
N THR A 124 0.41 2.85 15.35
CA THR A 124 0.38 3.95 16.33
C THR A 124 -0.79 4.90 16.08
N ILE A 125 -1.01 5.28 14.82
CA ILE A 125 -2.14 6.11 14.39
C ILE A 125 -3.46 5.37 14.62
N ALA A 126 -3.58 4.12 14.18
CA ALA A 126 -4.77 3.30 14.36
C ALA A 126 -5.19 3.18 15.83
N ASN A 127 -4.23 2.92 16.72
CA ASN A 127 -4.44 2.87 18.17
C ASN A 127 -4.89 4.22 18.73
N ARG A 128 -4.28 5.33 18.30
CA ARG A 128 -4.67 6.67 18.75
C ARG A 128 -6.12 7.01 18.41
N PHE A 129 -6.59 6.60 17.24
CA PHE A 129 -7.97 6.83 16.80
C PHE A 129 -8.94 5.71 17.22
N GLY A 130 -8.44 4.62 17.83
CA GLY A 130 -9.25 3.47 18.23
C GLY A 130 -9.93 2.75 17.05
N ARG A 131 -9.24 2.64 15.90
CA ARG A 131 -9.79 2.07 14.66
C ARG A 131 -9.02 0.83 14.21
N PRO A 132 -9.68 -0.13 13.53
CA PRO A 132 -8.98 -1.23 12.90
C PRO A 132 -8.11 -0.74 11.73
N TYR A 133 -7.20 -1.61 11.28
CA TYR A 133 -6.34 -1.35 10.14
C TYR A 133 -6.12 -2.59 9.28
N VAL A 134 -5.74 -2.37 8.03
CA VAL A 134 -5.20 -3.36 7.10
C VAL A 134 -3.70 -3.11 6.97
N SER A 135 -2.87 -4.13 7.12
CA SER A 135 -1.41 -3.99 7.33
C SER A 135 -0.61 -3.64 6.08
N ALA A 136 -1.13 -3.91 4.88
CA ALA A 136 -0.45 -3.62 3.63
C ALA A 136 -1.43 -3.48 2.45
N PHE A 137 -0.93 -2.91 1.35
CA PHE A 137 -1.63 -2.99 0.07
C PHE A 137 -1.67 -4.43 -0.47
N PRO A 138 -2.70 -4.78 -1.27
CA PRO A 138 -2.84 -6.11 -1.85
C PRO A 138 -1.69 -6.41 -2.79
N THR A 139 -0.88 -7.43 -2.48
CA THR A 139 0.24 -7.85 -3.32
C THR A 139 -0.12 -9.13 -4.07
N GLY A 140 -0.04 -9.11 -5.40
CA GLY A 140 -0.43 -10.27 -6.22
C GLY A 140 -1.95 -10.54 -6.26
N LEU A 141 -2.32 -11.71 -6.75
CA LEU A 141 -3.71 -12.10 -6.99
C LEU A 141 -4.40 -12.53 -5.69
N SER A 142 -3.77 -13.41 -4.91
CA SER A 142 -4.23 -13.81 -3.58
C SER A 142 -4.25 -12.65 -2.61
N GLY A 143 -3.29 -11.72 -2.71
CA GLY A 143 -3.28 -10.50 -1.92
C GLY A 143 -4.53 -9.64 -2.12
N CYS A 144 -5.12 -9.62 -3.33
CA CYS A 144 -6.43 -8.96 -3.54
C CYS A 144 -7.52 -9.59 -2.68
N ILE A 145 -7.54 -10.93 -2.61
CA ILE A 145 -8.57 -11.68 -1.90
C ILE A 145 -8.43 -11.46 -0.40
N SER A 146 -7.22 -11.60 0.16
CA SER A 146 -6.93 -11.33 1.56
C SER A 146 -7.27 -9.88 1.92
N PHE A 147 -6.90 -8.92 1.07
CA PHE A 147 -7.21 -7.50 1.29
C PHE A 147 -8.72 -7.22 1.34
N LEU A 148 -9.52 -7.80 0.43
CA LEU A 148 -10.98 -7.65 0.48
C LEU A 148 -11.57 -8.22 1.77
N GLN A 149 -11.05 -9.36 2.23
CA GLN A 149 -11.50 -9.97 3.47
C GLN A 149 -11.13 -9.11 4.69
N GLU A 150 -9.89 -8.62 4.77
CA GLU A 150 -9.40 -7.78 5.86
C GLU A 150 -10.11 -6.42 5.89
N ALA A 151 -10.20 -5.73 4.76
CA ALA A 151 -10.90 -4.45 4.65
C ALA A 151 -12.40 -4.60 4.94
N GLY A 152 -13.04 -5.67 4.44
CA GLY A 152 -14.43 -5.97 4.72
C GLY A 152 -14.69 -6.18 6.22
N LYS A 153 -13.83 -6.96 6.89
CA LYS A 153 -13.90 -7.18 8.35
C LYS A 153 -13.65 -5.88 9.13
N ALA A 154 -12.62 -5.10 8.77
CA ALA A 154 -12.30 -3.83 9.40
C ALA A 154 -13.46 -2.81 9.28
N CYS A 155 -14.20 -2.85 8.18
CA CYS A 155 -15.36 -2.01 7.93
C CYS A 155 -16.68 -2.57 8.51
N GLY A 156 -16.67 -3.77 9.10
CA GLY A 156 -17.88 -4.41 9.65
C GLY A 156 -18.88 -4.86 8.58
N ILE A 157 -18.41 -5.20 7.38
CA ILE A 157 -19.27 -5.71 6.30
C ILE A 157 -19.67 -7.16 6.61
N PRO A 158 -20.95 -7.55 6.43
CA PRO A 158 -21.38 -8.93 6.62
C PRO A 158 -20.61 -9.91 5.72
N GLU A 159 -20.39 -11.11 6.22
CA GLU A 159 -19.61 -12.15 5.52
C GLU A 159 -20.12 -12.44 4.09
N GLU A 160 -21.44 -12.43 3.88
CA GLU A 160 -22.05 -12.57 2.55
C GLU A 160 -21.62 -11.46 1.57
N GLY A 161 -21.53 -10.21 2.06
CA GLY A 161 -21.07 -9.07 1.26
C GLY A 161 -19.58 -9.19 0.90
N ILE A 162 -18.76 -9.67 1.84
CA ILE A 162 -17.34 -9.95 1.60
C ILE A 162 -17.18 -11.09 0.59
N ALA A 163 -17.91 -12.19 0.77
CA ALA A 163 -17.88 -13.34 -0.14
C ALA A 163 -18.27 -12.95 -1.57
N LYS A 164 -19.29 -12.09 -1.73
CA LYS A 164 -19.68 -11.55 -3.04
C LYS A 164 -18.57 -10.71 -3.68
N ALA A 165 -17.90 -9.86 -2.90
CA ALA A 165 -16.79 -9.04 -3.41
C ALA A 165 -15.59 -9.90 -3.82
N VAL A 166 -15.25 -10.92 -3.03
CA VAL A 166 -14.20 -11.91 -3.32
C VAL A 166 -14.52 -12.67 -4.60
N PHE A 167 -15.74 -13.24 -4.72
CA PHE A 167 -16.15 -13.95 -5.92
C PHE A 167 -16.05 -13.06 -7.17
N ALA A 168 -16.54 -11.82 -7.10
CA ALA A 168 -16.45 -10.88 -8.21
C ALA A 168 -14.99 -10.51 -8.58
N GLU A 169 -14.07 -10.57 -7.63
CA GLU A 169 -12.65 -10.36 -7.87
C GLU A 169 -11.98 -11.59 -8.52
N GLU A 170 -12.31 -12.80 -8.08
CA GLU A 170 -11.82 -14.03 -8.71
C GLU A 170 -12.27 -14.17 -10.17
N GLU A 171 -13.53 -13.82 -10.45
CA GLU A 171 -14.07 -13.76 -11.81
C GLU A 171 -13.28 -12.75 -12.66
N TYR A 172 -13.07 -11.54 -12.13
CA TYR A 172 -12.30 -10.49 -12.80
C TYR A 172 -10.87 -10.93 -13.08
N GLN A 173 -10.17 -11.51 -12.09
CA GLN A 173 -8.81 -12.01 -12.28
C GLN A 173 -8.74 -13.06 -13.39
N ARG A 174 -9.69 -14.00 -13.44
CA ARG A 174 -9.73 -15.02 -14.49
C ARG A 174 -9.93 -14.40 -15.88
N GLU A 175 -10.85 -13.44 -16.01
CA GLU A 175 -11.07 -12.72 -17.26
C GLU A 175 -9.83 -11.95 -17.72
N GLN A 176 -9.16 -11.26 -16.80
CA GLN A 176 -7.96 -10.47 -17.11
C GLN A 176 -6.73 -11.32 -17.45
N LEU A 177 -6.65 -12.56 -16.93
CA LEU A 177 -5.55 -13.48 -17.22
C LEU A 177 -5.75 -14.26 -18.52
N ALA A 178 -6.98 -14.38 -19.02
CA ALA A 178 -7.29 -15.12 -20.25
C ALA A 178 -6.45 -14.69 -21.48
N PRO A 179 -6.13 -13.39 -21.70
CA PRO A 179 -5.26 -12.94 -22.79
C PRO A 179 -3.78 -13.31 -22.67
N PHE A 180 -3.39 -14.07 -21.63
CA PHE A 180 -2.05 -14.62 -21.42
C PHE A 180 -2.01 -16.15 -21.52
N ALA A 181 -3.14 -16.79 -21.86
CA ALA A 181 -3.22 -18.24 -22.02
C ALA A 181 -2.23 -18.78 -23.08
N GLU A 182 -1.80 -17.96 -24.04
CA GLU A 182 -0.77 -18.30 -25.02
C GLU A 182 0.64 -18.46 -24.42
N LEU A 183 0.83 -18.07 -23.17
CA LEU A 183 2.05 -18.32 -22.41
C LEU A 183 2.05 -19.69 -21.73
N ALA A 184 0.90 -20.38 -21.66
CA ALA A 184 0.81 -21.70 -21.04
C ALA A 184 1.78 -22.70 -21.70
N GLY A 185 2.40 -23.55 -20.88
CA GLY A 185 3.40 -24.54 -21.29
C GLY A 185 4.77 -23.97 -21.61
N THR A 186 4.97 -22.65 -21.53
CA THR A 186 6.31 -22.06 -21.61
C THR A 186 7.07 -22.22 -20.30
N SER A 187 8.40 -22.25 -20.39
CA SER A 187 9.27 -22.18 -19.21
C SER A 187 10.03 -20.86 -19.20
N VAL A 188 10.08 -20.22 -18.04
CA VAL A 188 10.79 -18.95 -17.82
C VAL A 188 11.89 -19.09 -16.77
N ALA A 189 12.95 -18.29 -16.92
CA ALA A 189 13.98 -18.10 -15.91
C ALA A 189 13.74 -16.74 -15.23
N LEU A 190 13.37 -16.76 -13.96
CA LEU A 190 13.16 -15.53 -13.19
C LEU A 190 14.49 -14.85 -12.91
N GLY A 191 14.59 -13.56 -13.25
CA GLY A 191 15.76 -12.75 -12.92
C GLY A 191 15.91 -12.43 -11.43
N PHE A 192 16.81 -11.50 -11.15
CA PHE A 192 17.01 -10.92 -9.81
C PHE A 192 15.69 -10.41 -9.21
N GLU A 193 15.49 -10.64 -7.91
CA GLU A 193 14.35 -10.13 -7.16
C GLU A 193 14.65 -8.70 -6.67
N PRO A 194 14.04 -7.65 -7.25
CA PRO A 194 14.35 -6.27 -6.89
C PRO A 194 13.73 -5.86 -5.55
N PHE A 195 12.59 -6.45 -5.20
CA PHE A 195 11.88 -6.23 -3.95
C PHE A 195 11.38 -7.57 -3.42
N ALA A 196 11.51 -7.78 -2.10
CA ALA A 196 11.01 -8.98 -1.45
C ALA A 196 9.54 -9.23 -1.80
N GLY A 197 9.22 -10.45 -2.21
CA GLY A 197 7.87 -10.87 -2.57
C GLY A 197 7.57 -10.83 -4.07
N CYS A 198 8.41 -10.20 -4.89
CA CYS A 198 8.21 -10.22 -6.35
C CYS A 198 8.30 -11.65 -6.93
N HIS A 199 9.18 -12.50 -6.40
CA HIS A 199 9.23 -13.91 -6.80
C HIS A 199 7.95 -14.65 -6.44
N ALA A 200 7.39 -14.41 -5.25
CA ALA A 200 6.15 -15.05 -4.82
C ALA A 200 4.98 -14.67 -5.74
N VAL A 201 4.84 -13.39 -6.06
CA VAL A 201 3.82 -12.89 -7.01
C VAL A 201 4.05 -13.45 -8.42
N ALA A 202 5.29 -13.50 -8.87
CA ALA A 202 5.64 -14.08 -10.17
C ALA A 202 5.24 -15.55 -10.26
N ARG A 203 5.58 -16.36 -9.26
CA ARG A 203 5.24 -17.79 -9.20
C ARG A 203 3.75 -18.02 -9.12
N GLU A 204 3.03 -17.22 -8.34
CA GLU A 204 1.56 -17.26 -8.30
C GLU A 204 0.97 -17.00 -9.69
N ALA A 205 1.40 -15.94 -10.36
CA ALA A 205 0.91 -15.63 -11.70
C ALA A 205 1.24 -16.74 -12.70
N MET A 206 2.44 -17.31 -12.63
CA MET A 206 2.88 -18.44 -13.45
C MET A 206 1.99 -19.68 -13.26
N GLU A 207 1.70 -20.04 -12.01
CA GLU A 207 0.81 -21.16 -11.69
C GLU A 207 -0.58 -20.96 -12.29
N ARG A 208 -1.14 -19.74 -12.18
CA ARG A 208 -2.48 -19.40 -12.68
C ARG A 208 -2.63 -19.50 -14.20
N ILE A 209 -1.55 -19.30 -14.95
CA ILE A 209 -1.57 -19.33 -16.43
C ILE A 209 -0.76 -20.51 -17.02
N GLY A 210 -0.27 -21.42 -16.18
CA GLY A 210 0.41 -22.64 -16.60
C GLY A 210 1.82 -22.46 -17.16
N ILE A 211 2.62 -21.52 -16.61
CA ILE A 211 4.05 -21.34 -16.93
C ILE A 211 4.89 -22.11 -15.90
N SER A 212 5.98 -22.75 -16.33
CA SER A 212 6.96 -23.38 -15.44
C SER A 212 8.22 -22.54 -15.22
N GLU A 213 8.89 -22.71 -14.08
CA GLU A 213 10.21 -22.12 -13.82
C GLU A 213 11.31 -23.10 -14.27
N SER A 214 12.28 -22.64 -15.06
CA SER A 214 13.48 -23.42 -15.45
C SER A 214 14.67 -22.50 -15.70
N ALA A 215 15.87 -22.94 -15.34
CA ALA A 215 17.11 -22.21 -15.61
C ALA A 215 17.39 -22.04 -17.12
N ASP A 216 16.92 -22.99 -17.94
CA ASP A 216 17.02 -22.95 -19.41
C ASP A 216 15.81 -22.27 -20.06
N GLY A 217 14.91 -21.69 -19.26
CA GLY A 217 13.72 -21.00 -19.73
C GLY A 217 14.01 -19.64 -20.38
N ILE A 218 12.97 -19.02 -20.95
CA ILE A 218 13.05 -17.66 -21.48
C ILE A 218 13.37 -16.70 -20.31
N PRO A 219 14.47 -15.93 -20.38
CA PRO A 219 14.82 -15.00 -19.31
C PRO A 219 13.79 -13.87 -19.22
N VAL A 220 13.16 -13.74 -18.06
CA VAL A 220 12.19 -12.67 -17.80
C VAL A 220 12.65 -11.79 -16.66
N LYS A 221 12.40 -10.48 -16.80
CA LYS A 221 12.72 -9.50 -15.76
C LYS A 221 11.53 -9.33 -14.83
N LEU A 222 11.81 -9.28 -13.54
CA LEU A 222 10.84 -8.82 -12.56
C LEU A 222 10.72 -7.29 -12.60
N PRO A 223 9.52 -6.74 -12.35
CA PRO A 223 9.33 -5.31 -12.31
C PRO A 223 10.09 -4.67 -11.14
N PHE A 224 10.59 -3.45 -11.33
CA PHE A 224 11.17 -2.65 -10.25
C PHE A 224 10.07 -1.94 -9.43
N TYR A 225 9.07 -2.72 -9.00
CA TYR A 225 8.00 -2.39 -8.07
C TYR A 225 7.37 -3.71 -7.59
N LEU A 226 6.78 -3.74 -6.39
CA LEU A 226 5.99 -4.88 -5.93
C LEU A 226 4.60 -4.82 -6.59
N PRO A 227 4.15 -5.84 -7.35
CA PRO A 227 2.88 -5.75 -8.07
C PRO A 227 1.68 -5.65 -7.13
N VAL A 228 1.03 -4.48 -7.11
CA VAL A 228 -0.20 -4.24 -6.34
C VAL A 228 -1.40 -4.71 -7.15
N GLY A 229 -2.15 -5.61 -6.52
CA GLY A 229 -3.35 -6.25 -7.03
C GLY A 229 -3.19 -6.93 -8.40
N ALA A 230 -4.32 -7.15 -9.06
CA ALA A 230 -4.37 -7.77 -10.37
C ALA A 230 -3.72 -6.87 -11.43
N ALA A 231 -3.94 -5.54 -11.36
CA ALA A 231 -3.37 -4.59 -12.29
C ALA A 231 -1.83 -4.66 -12.37
N GLY A 232 -1.16 -4.73 -11.22
CA GLY A 232 0.30 -4.89 -11.15
C GLY A 232 0.77 -6.19 -11.78
N VAL A 233 0.07 -7.30 -11.52
CA VAL A 233 0.37 -8.63 -12.09
C VAL A 233 0.24 -8.62 -13.60
N LEU A 234 -0.84 -8.04 -14.14
CA LEU A 234 -1.05 -7.97 -15.58
C LEU A 234 0.05 -7.17 -16.26
N LYS A 235 0.49 -6.05 -15.67
CA LYS A 235 1.60 -5.24 -16.19
C LYS A 235 2.91 -6.04 -16.25
N MET A 236 3.20 -6.86 -15.23
CA MET A 236 4.33 -7.78 -15.24
C MET A 236 4.21 -8.81 -16.38
N LEU A 237 3.06 -9.46 -16.54
CA LEU A 237 2.84 -10.45 -17.61
C LEU A 237 2.95 -9.82 -19.01
N TYR A 238 2.50 -8.57 -19.18
CA TYR A 238 2.68 -7.84 -20.44
C TYR A 238 4.17 -7.61 -20.78
N LEU A 239 5.02 -7.35 -19.78
CA LEU A 239 6.46 -7.23 -19.98
C LEU A 239 7.05 -8.57 -20.47
N TRP A 240 6.65 -9.68 -19.85
CA TRP A 240 7.14 -11.01 -20.22
C TRP A 240 6.69 -11.43 -21.62
N ARG A 241 5.44 -11.14 -21.98
CA ARG A 241 4.92 -11.39 -23.33
C ARG A 241 5.71 -10.66 -24.40
N ARG A 242 6.24 -9.47 -24.10
CA ARG A 242 7.11 -8.71 -25.02
C ARG A 242 8.47 -9.38 -25.20
N GLU A 243 9.06 -9.93 -24.15
CA GLU A 243 10.35 -10.64 -24.25
C GLU A 243 10.22 -11.96 -25.03
N LYS A 244 9.10 -12.70 -24.91
CA LYS A 244 8.84 -13.90 -25.74
C LYS A 244 8.78 -13.61 -27.24
N ARG A 245 8.44 -12.38 -27.63
CA ARG A 245 8.34 -11.96 -29.05
C ARG A 245 9.66 -11.47 -29.65
N ARG A 246 10.71 -11.34 -28.84
CA ARG A 246 12.06 -10.95 -29.26
C ARG A 246 12.91 -12.18 -29.52
#